data_AF-E9G780-F1
#
_entry.id   AF-E9G780-F1
#
_cell.length_a   1.000
_cell.length_b   1.000
_cell.length_c   1.000
_cell.angle_alpha   90.00
_cell.angle_beta   90.00
_cell.angle_gamma   90.00
#
_symmetry.space_group_name_H-M   'P 1'
#
loop_
_entity.id
_entity.type
_entity.pdbx_description
1 polymer ?
#
loop_
_entity_poly.entity_id
_entity_poly.type
_entity_poly.pdbx_seq_one_letter_code
_entity_poly.pdbx_strand_id
1 'polypeptide(L)'
;MSLPVKFNLSVPVAQEWLGSRRKNLKPWFRFVQTSKFQSPTSVPALGSRIVKNVDHFQSNYLCIFIILILYCLLTSPLLLFAVGTSLGACYLISRKNDDQKLSILGHELSLAQQYGLIAMVSLPLFYLAGAGSVVFWVLGASMFLIVLHASFYNNESPEESFEQPILQV
;
A
#
# COMPACT_ATOMS: atom_id res chain seq x y z
N MET A 1 -6.31 24.07 23.06
CA MET A 1 -5.42 23.62 21.96
C MET A 1 -6.25 22.93 20.91
N SER A 2 -6.63 23.66 19.85
CA SER A 2 -7.35 23.13 18.70
C SER A 2 -6.35 22.52 17.73
N LEU A 3 -6.52 21.25 17.37
CA LEU A 3 -5.72 20.59 16.34
C LEU A 3 -6.20 21.03 14.94
N PRO A 4 -5.39 21.70 14.11
CA PRO A 4 -5.76 22.06 12.75
C PRO A 4 -5.23 21.00 11.79
N VAL A 5 -5.88 19.85 11.69
CA VAL A 5 -5.60 18.93 10.58
C VAL A 5 -6.90 18.43 9.99
N LYS A 6 -7.48 19.24 9.10
CA LYS A 6 -8.50 18.77 8.15
C LYS A 6 -7.75 18.11 7.00
N PHE A 7 -7.58 16.79 7.03
CA PHE A 7 -7.16 16.03 5.85
C PHE A 7 -8.29 16.07 4.81
N ASN A 8 -8.37 17.15 4.04
CA ASN A 8 -9.15 17.21 2.81
C ASN A 8 -8.36 16.47 1.73
N LEU A 9 -8.48 15.13 1.70
CA LEU A 9 -8.12 14.31 0.55
C LEU A 9 -9.11 14.66 -0.57
N SER A 10 -8.82 15.75 -1.28
CA SER A 10 -9.63 16.14 -2.43
C SER A 10 -9.50 15.05 -3.50
N VAL A 11 -10.65 14.57 -3.98
CA VAL A 11 -10.77 13.64 -5.12
C VAL A 11 -9.80 13.96 -6.27
N PRO A 12 -9.55 15.24 -6.67
CA PRO A 12 -8.53 15.57 -7.67
C PRO A 12 -7.11 15.11 -7.32
N VAL A 13 -6.65 15.25 -6.06
CA VAL A 13 -5.31 14.82 -5.64
C VAL A 13 -5.18 13.28 -5.73
N ALA A 14 -6.22 12.56 -5.34
CA ALA A 14 -6.24 11.10 -5.48
C ALA A 14 -6.26 10.67 -6.96
N GLN A 15 -6.99 11.37 -7.81
CA GLN A 15 -7.05 11.10 -9.25
C GLN A 15 -5.72 11.41 -9.96
N GLU A 16 -5.06 12.51 -9.63
CA GLU A 16 -3.73 12.84 -10.13
C GLU A 16 -2.68 11.84 -9.67
N TRP A 17 -2.73 11.42 -8.41
CA TRP A 17 -1.87 10.37 -7.87
C TRP A 17 -2.10 9.04 -8.58
N LEU A 18 -3.35 8.61 -8.75
CA LEU A 18 -3.71 7.39 -9.48
C LEU A 18 -3.28 7.45 -10.95
N GLY A 19 -3.49 8.60 -11.61
CA GLY A 19 -3.07 8.84 -12.99
C GLY A 19 -1.56 8.76 -13.14
N SER A 20 -0.82 9.35 -12.21
CA SER A 20 0.65 9.30 -12.16
C SER A 20 1.15 7.88 -11.91
N ARG A 21 0.52 7.13 -11.00
CA ARG A 21 0.84 5.71 -10.77
C ARG A 21 0.59 4.86 -12.00
N ARG A 22 -0.57 5.05 -12.67
CA ARG A 22 -0.92 4.31 -13.89
C ARG A 22 0.06 4.57 -15.04
N LYS A 23 0.52 5.81 -15.21
CA LYS A 23 1.54 6.16 -16.22
C LYS A 23 2.91 5.56 -15.92
N ASN A 24 3.23 5.35 -14.63
CA ASN A 24 4.48 4.74 -14.18
C ASN A 24 4.40 3.21 -14.02
N LEU A 25 3.27 2.56 -14.34
CA LEU A 25 3.20 1.11 -14.38
C LEU A 25 4.06 0.61 -15.54
N LYS A 26 5.14 -0.09 -15.22
CA LYS A 26 5.95 -0.76 -16.23
C LYS A 26 5.18 -1.99 -16.74
N PRO A 27 5.33 -2.36 -18.02
CA PRO A 27 4.68 -3.53 -18.58
C PRO A 27 4.98 -4.77 -17.73
N TRP A 28 3.95 -5.47 -17.26
CA TRP A 28 4.08 -6.69 -16.45
C TRP A 28 4.95 -7.76 -17.10
N PHE A 29 4.95 -7.81 -18.43
CA PHE A 29 5.82 -8.71 -19.19
C PHE A 29 7.31 -8.47 -18.90
N ARG A 30 7.74 -7.21 -18.73
CA ARG A 30 9.13 -6.90 -18.36
C ARG A 30 9.43 -7.26 -16.91
N PHE A 31 8.45 -7.08 -16.02
CA PHE A 31 8.59 -7.48 -14.62
C PHE A 31 8.83 -8.99 -14.48
N VAL A 32 8.08 -9.82 -15.21
CA VAL A 32 8.16 -11.30 -15.12
C VAL A 32 9.21 -11.89 -16.09
N GLN A 33 10.07 -11.07 -16.69
CA GLN A 33 11.03 -11.57 -17.67
C GLN A 33 12.12 -12.42 -17.00
N THR A 34 11.90 -13.73 -16.93
CA THR A 34 12.76 -14.71 -16.27
C THR A 34 14.16 -14.80 -16.89
N SER A 35 14.33 -14.38 -18.14
CA SER A 35 15.64 -14.35 -18.82
C SER A 35 16.61 -13.34 -18.20
N LYS A 36 16.12 -12.37 -17.42
CA LYS A 36 16.94 -11.38 -16.70
C LYS A 36 17.28 -11.81 -15.27
N PHE A 37 16.82 -12.99 -14.84
CA PHE A 37 17.11 -13.48 -13.50
C PHE A 37 18.52 -14.06 -13.46
N GLN A 38 19.40 -13.45 -12.67
CA GLN A 38 20.78 -13.88 -12.52
C GLN A 38 21.17 -13.87 -11.05
N SER A 39 21.99 -14.84 -10.65
CA SER A 39 22.52 -14.88 -9.29
C SER A 39 23.48 -13.70 -9.06
N PRO A 40 23.38 -12.99 -7.93
CA PRO A 40 24.28 -11.89 -7.60
C PRO A 40 25.72 -12.38 -7.44
N THR A 41 26.66 -11.70 -8.11
CA THR A 41 28.08 -12.04 -8.09
C THR A 41 28.78 -11.63 -6.78
N SER A 42 28.21 -10.66 -6.03
CA SER A 42 28.72 -10.22 -4.72
C SER A 42 27.65 -9.53 -3.86
N VAL A 43 27.81 -9.59 -2.52
CA VAL A 43 26.88 -8.99 -1.54
C VAL A 43 26.80 -7.45 -1.62
N PRO A 44 27.91 -6.70 -1.83
CA PRO A 44 27.84 -5.24 -2.01
C PRO A 44 27.10 -4.84 -3.29
N ALA A 45 27.20 -5.64 -4.36
CA ALA A 45 26.45 -5.42 -5.59
C ALA A 45 24.95 -5.75 -5.43
N LEU A 46 24.58 -6.60 -4.47
CA LEU A 46 23.19 -6.93 -4.18
C LEU A 46 22.39 -5.71 -3.70
N GLY A 47 22.95 -4.94 -2.76
CA GLY A 47 22.26 -3.78 -2.18
C GLY A 47 21.94 -2.71 -3.22
N SER A 48 22.92 -2.38 -4.08
CA SER A 48 22.72 -1.41 -5.16
C SER A 48 21.72 -1.91 -6.22
N ARG A 49 21.72 -3.21 -6.54
CA ARG A 49 20.71 -3.83 -7.41
C ARG A 49 19.30 -3.74 -6.83
N ILE A 50 19.13 -4.05 -5.54
CA ILE A 50 17.82 -3.96 -4.88
C ILE A 50 17.29 -2.54 -4.97
N VAL A 51 18.09 -1.53 -4.61
CA VAL A 51 17.67 -0.12 -4.65
C VAL A 51 17.28 0.30 -6.07
N LYS A 52 18.13 0.02 -7.07
CA LYS A 52 17.85 0.33 -8.49
C LYS A 52 16.55 -0.34 -8.97
N ASN A 53 16.32 -1.60 -8.61
CA ASN A 53 15.14 -2.35 -9.02
C ASN A 53 13.85 -1.93 -8.29
N VAL A 54 13.94 -1.60 -7.00
CA VAL A 54 12.83 -1.06 -6.21
C VAL A 54 12.34 0.25 -6.79
N ASP A 55 13.26 1.15 -7.17
CA ASP A 55 12.90 2.41 -7.82
C ASP A 55 12.31 2.15 -9.22
N HIS A 56 12.92 1.26 -10.00
CA HIS A 56 12.46 0.95 -11.36
C HIS A 56 11.05 0.32 -11.42
N PHE A 57 10.72 -0.58 -10.49
CA PHE A 57 9.45 -1.32 -10.47
C PHE A 57 8.52 -0.93 -9.31
N GLN A 58 8.70 0.27 -8.72
CA GLN A 58 7.95 0.73 -7.55
C GLN A 58 6.43 0.53 -7.69
N SER A 59 5.86 0.90 -8.84
CA SER A 59 4.41 0.78 -9.10
C SER A 59 3.95 -0.68 -9.22
N ASN A 60 4.77 -1.57 -9.77
CA ASN A 60 4.47 -3.01 -9.86
C ASN A 60 4.51 -3.66 -8.46
N TYR A 61 5.51 -3.31 -7.63
CA TYR A 61 5.59 -3.76 -6.24
C TYR A 61 4.42 -3.25 -5.39
N LEU A 62 4.00 -1.99 -5.57
CA LEU A 62 2.82 -1.45 -4.91
C LEU A 62 1.55 -2.23 -5.30
N CYS A 63 1.43 -2.64 -6.56
CA CYS A 63 0.30 -3.46 -7.00
C CYS A 63 0.31 -4.85 -6.33
N ILE A 64 1.47 -5.51 -6.25
CA ILE A 64 1.62 -6.79 -5.53
C ILE A 64 1.25 -6.62 -4.05
N PHE A 65 1.68 -5.54 -3.41
CA PHE A 65 1.33 -5.23 -2.03
C PHE A 65 -0.19 -5.09 -1.84
N ILE A 66 -0.88 -4.37 -2.73
CA ILE A 66 -2.34 -4.22 -2.69
C ILE A 66 -3.04 -5.58 -2.91
N ILE A 67 -2.59 -6.37 -3.89
CA ILE A 67 -3.13 -7.70 -4.16
C ILE A 67 -2.97 -8.59 -2.92
N LEU A 68 -1.83 -8.52 -2.23
CA LEU A 68 -1.56 -9.30 -1.03
C LEU A 68 -2.47 -8.88 0.14
N ILE A 69 -2.74 -7.59 0.32
CA ILE A 69 -3.74 -7.09 1.28
C ILE A 69 -5.12 -7.68 0.97
N LEU A 70 -5.56 -7.60 -0.30
CA LEU A 70 -6.87 -8.11 -0.71
C LEU A 70 -6.95 -9.62 -0.51
N TYR A 71 -5.90 -10.36 -0.84
CA TYR A 71 -5.82 -11.80 -0.59
C TYR A 71 -5.97 -12.14 0.90
N CYS A 72 -5.27 -11.42 1.78
CA CYS A 72 -5.38 -11.60 3.23
C CYS A 72 -6.78 -11.26 3.77
N LEU A 73 -7.41 -10.20 3.26
CA LEU A 73 -8.78 -9.84 3.62
C LEU A 73 -9.78 -10.91 3.18
N LEU A 74 -9.67 -11.42 1.95
CA LEU A 74 -10.57 -12.45 1.42
C LEU A 74 -10.41 -13.81 2.11
N THR A 75 -9.19 -14.17 2.50
CA THR A 75 -8.90 -15.46 3.15
C THR A 75 -9.29 -15.45 4.64
N SER A 76 -9.46 -14.27 5.25
CA SER A 76 -9.83 -14.13 6.66
C SER A 76 -11.30 -13.67 6.80
N PRO A 77 -12.26 -14.59 6.99
CA PRO A 77 -13.68 -14.23 7.05
C PRO A 77 -14.01 -13.29 8.23
N LEU A 78 -13.30 -13.43 9.35
CA LEU A 78 -13.52 -12.59 10.55
C LEU A 78 -13.01 -11.17 10.31
N LEU A 79 -11.83 -11.01 9.69
CA LEU A 79 -11.30 -9.69 9.35
C LEU A 79 -12.15 -9.00 8.28
N LEU A 80 -12.62 -9.75 7.29
CA LEU A 80 -13.55 -9.25 6.28
C LEU A 80 -14.85 -8.75 6.92
N PHE A 81 -15.41 -9.51 7.86
CA PHE A 81 -16.58 -9.07 8.63
C PHE A 81 -16.29 -7.81 9.47
N ALA A 82 -15.13 -7.73 10.12
CA ALA A 82 -14.73 -6.56 10.90
C ALA A 82 -14.59 -5.30 10.02
N VAL A 83 -13.95 -5.42 8.86
CA VAL A 83 -13.84 -4.34 7.87
C VAL A 83 -15.21 -3.96 7.33
N GLY A 84 -16.02 -4.94 6.92
CA GLY A 84 -17.34 -4.71 6.35
C GLY A 84 -18.31 -4.03 7.32
N THR A 85 -18.33 -4.46 8.58
CA THR A 85 -19.18 -3.83 9.62
C THR A 85 -18.70 -2.43 9.97
N SER A 86 -17.38 -2.21 10.09
CA SER A 86 -16.80 -0.89 10.35
C SER A 86 -17.08 0.10 9.20
N LEU A 87 -16.80 -0.29 7.95
CA LEU A 87 -17.06 0.53 6.77
C LEU A 87 -18.56 0.77 6.56
N GLY A 88 -19.38 -0.26 6.77
CA GLY A 88 -20.83 -0.15 6.71
C GLY A 88 -21.37 0.85 7.74
N ALA A 89 -20.89 0.78 8.98
CA ALA A 89 -21.26 1.73 10.03
C ALA A 89 -20.82 3.16 9.68
N CYS A 90 -19.57 3.35 9.23
CA CYS A 90 -19.07 4.65 8.76
C CYS A 90 -19.91 5.20 7.60
N TYR A 91 -20.24 4.37 6.61
CA TYR A 91 -21.05 4.77 5.46
C TYR A 91 -22.47 5.16 5.86
N LEU A 92 -23.11 4.37 6.72
CA LEU A 92 -24.45 4.67 7.25
C LEU A 92 -24.46 5.97 8.05
N ILE A 93 -23.43 6.21 8.86
CA ILE A 93 -23.29 7.45 9.63
C ILE A 93 -23.03 8.64 8.69
N SER A 94 -22.13 8.51 7.72
CA SER A 94 -21.84 9.58 6.76
C SER A 94 -23.10 9.98 6.01
N ARG A 95 -23.83 9.00 5.47
CA ARG A 95 -25.08 9.24 4.75
C ARG A 95 -26.14 9.88 5.64
N LYS A 96 -26.31 9.39 6.88
CA LYS A 96 -27.26 9.98 7.83
C LYS A 96 -26.93 11.44 8.16
N ASN A 97 -25.65 11.80 8.32
CA ASN A 97 -25.28 13.18 8.59
C ASN A 97 -25.44 14.10 7.37
N ASP A 98 -25.32 13.58 6.15
CA ASP A 98 -25.61 14.35 4.93
C ASP A 98 -27.11 14.68 4.84
N ASP A 99 -27.98 13.75 5.24
CA ASP A 99 -29.44 13.93 5.23
C ASP A 99 -29.94 14.78 6.42
N GLN A 100 -29.51 14.48 7.66
CA GLN A 100 -29.81 15.26 8.87
C GLN A 100 -28.71 15.14 9.92
N LYS A 101 -28.30 16.25 10.53
CA LYS A 101 -27.38 16.22 11.68
C LYS A 101 -27.99 15.37 12.80
N LEU A 102 -27.31 14.28 13.16
CA LEU A 102 -27.79 13.38 14.21
C LEU A 102 -27.80 14.10 15.56
N SER A 103 -28.98 14.53 15.98
CA SER A 103 -29.23 15.03 17.33
C SER A 103 -29.82 13.90 18.17
N ILE A 104 -29.12 13.52 19.23
CA ILE A 104 -29.64 12.59 20.23
C ILE A 104 -29.97 13.43 21.47
N LEU A 105 -31.22 13.34 21.93
CA LEU A 105 -31.69 13.99 23.15
C LEU A 105 -31.55 15.53 23.16
N GLY A 106 -31.66 16.18 22.00
CA GLY A 106 -31.57 17.64 21.87
C GLY A 106 -30.16 18.20 21.75
N HIS A 107 -29.12 17.35 21.78
CA HIS A 107 -27.73 17.75 21.52
C HIS A 107 -27.25 17.21 20.17
N GLU A 108 -26.70 18.08 19.32
CA GLU A 108 -26.04 17.69 18.06
C GLU A 108 -24.78 16.87 18.39
N LEU A 109 -24.74 15.60 17.97
CA LEU A 109 -23.53 14.78 18.09
C LEU A 109 -22.53 15.18 17.02
N SER A 110 -21.34 15.60 17.45
CA SER A 110 -20.26 15.92 16.51
C SER A 110 -19.84 14.68 15.71
N LEU A 111 -19.49 14.86 14.44
CA LEU A 111 -18.95 13.79 13.59
C LEU A 111 -17.78 13.05 14.27
N ALA A 112 -16.93 13.79 15.00
CA ALA A 112 -15.81 13.20 15.73
C ALA A 112 -16.26 12.21 16.81
N GLN A 113 -17.36 12.49 17.51
CA GLN A 113 -17.92 11.58 18.52
C GLN A 113 -18.53 10.33 17.87
N GLN A 114 -19.21 10.50 16.73
CA GLN A 114 -19.83 9.39 16.02
C GLN A 114 -18.79 8.42 15.45
N TYR A 115 -17.75 8.93 14.79
CA TYR A 115 -16.62 8.10 14.34
C TYR A 115 -15.82 7.54 15.51
N GLY A 116 -15.70 8.28 16.62
CA GLY A 116 -15.08 7.80 17.86
C GLY A 116 -15.81 6.59 18.46
N LEU A 117 -17.14 6.60 18.46
CA LEU A 117 -17.96 5.46 18.90
C LEU A 117 -17.78 4.25 17.97
N ILE A 118 -17.76 4.45 16.65
CA ILE A 118 -17.45 3.37 15.70
C ILE A 118 -16.06 2.81 15.98
N ALA A 119 -15.05 3.67 16.18
CA ALA A 119 -13.70 3.24 16.49
C ALA A 119 -13.64 2.43 17.79
N MET A 120 -14.33 2.88 18.85
CA MET A 120 -14.39 2.17 20.13
C MET A 120 -14.97 0.75 20.02
N VAL A 121 -15.96 0.54 19.14
CA VAL A 121 -16.57 -0.78 18.93
C VAL A 121 -15.76 -1.63 17.94
N SER A 122 -15.22 -1.00 16.89
CA SER A 122 -14.47 -1.70 15.84
C SER A 122 -13.06 -2.09 16.26
N LEU A 123 -12.38 -1.31 17.11
CA LEU A 123 -11.02 -1.63 17.57
C LEU A 123 -10.92 -2.99 18.30
N PRO A 124 -11.79 -3.32 19.28
CA PRO A 124 -11.84 -4.65 19.86
C PRO A 124 -12.12 -5.74 18.82
N LEU A 125 -13.03 -5.48 17.87
CA LEU A 125 -13.36 -6.43 16.82
C LEU A 125 -12.16 -6.71 15.90
N PHE A 126 -11.40 -5.67 15.53
CA PHE A 126 -10.15 -5.81 14.76
C PHE A 126 -9.06 -6.53 15.54
N TYR A 127 -8.96 -6.30 16.84
CA TYR A 127 -8.05 -7.03 17.71
C TYR A 127 -8.39 -8.53 17.75
N LEU A 128 -9.67 -8.87 17.96
CA LEU A 128 -10.15 -10.26 17.92
C LEU A 128 -9.97 -10.90 16.54
N ALA A 129 -10.12 -10.12 15.46
CA ALA A 129 -9.87 -10.56 14.09
C ALA A 129 -8.40 -10.79 13.77
N GLY A 130 -7.48 -10.49 14.69
CA GLY A 130 -6.04 -10.62 14.45
C GLY A 130 -5.53 -9.62 13.42
N ALA A 131 -6.12 -8.42 13.32
CA ALA A 131 -5.67 -7.42 12.34
C ALA A 131 -4.18 -7.13 12.45
N GLY A 132 -3.62 -7.11 13.67
CA GLY A 132 -2.20 -6.91 13.91
C GLY A 132 -1.32 -7.97 13.25
N SER A 133 -1.64 -9.26 13.42
CA SER A 133 -0.85 -10.35 12.81
C SER A 133 -0.95 -10.32 11.30
N VAL A 134 -2.12 -9.98 10.74
CA VAL A 134 -2.30 -9.82 9.30
C VAL A 134 -1.45 -8.67 8.74
N VAL A 135 -1.36 -7.54 9.44
CA VAL A 135 -0.50 -6.42 9.02
C VAL A 135 0.96 -6.84 8.99
N PHE A 136 1.46 -7.48 10.05
CA PHE A 136 2.85 -7.96 10.08
C PHE A 136 3.11 -9.02 8.99
N TRP A 137 2.15 -9.92 8.77
CA TRP A 137 2.24 -10.93 7.72
C TRP A 137 2.35 -10.30 6.33
N VAL A 138 1.45 -9.37 6.00
CA VAL A 138 1.45 -8.67 4.70
C VAL A 138 2.75 -7.89 4.50
N LEU A 139 3.21 -7.17 5.53
CA LEU A 139 4.48 -6.43 5.47
C LEU A 139 5.67 -7.36 5.27
N GLY A 140 5.76 -8.45 6.02
CA GLY A 140 6.85 -9.42 5.91
C GLY A 140 6.86 -10.14 4.56
N ALA A 141 5.71 -10.64 4.11
CA ALA A 141 5.58 -11.35 2.85
C ALA A 141 5.82 -10.44 1.64
N SER A 142 5.32 -9.20 1.66
CA SER A 142 5.61 -8.23 0.61
C SER A 142 7.08 -7.83 0.56
N MET A 143 7.70 -7.53 1.71
CA MET A 143 9.14 -7.25 1.78
C MET A 143 9.96 -8.42 1.24
N PHE A 144 9.63 -9.65 1.64
CA PHE A 144 10.30 -10.84 1.15
C PHE A 144 10.17 -11.00 -0.37
N LEU A 145 8.96 -10.90 -0.92
CA LEU A 145 8.72 -11.03 -2.37
C LEU A 145 9.42 -9.93 -3.17
N ILE A 146 9.36 -8.68 -2.69
CA ILE A 146 9.99 -7.54 -3.35
C ILE A 146 11.51 -7.69 -3.32
N VAL A 147 12.11 -7.99 -2.17
CA VAL A 147 13.56 -8.16 -2.04
C VAL A 147 14.02 -9.35 -2.84
N LEU A 148 13.29 -10.48 -2.82
CA LEU A 148 13.61 -11.65 -3.62
C LEU A 148 13.60 -11.29 -5.11
N HIS A 149 12.53 -10.66 -5.62
CA HIS A 149 12.47 -10.24 -7.01
C HIS A 149 13.60 -9.25 -7.36
N ALA A 150 13.79 -8.22 -6.54
CA ALA A 150 14.77 -7.16 -6.76
C ALA A 150 16.23 -7.65 -6.65
N SER A 151 16.49 -8.71 -5.89
CA SER A 151 17.82 -9.31 -5.75
C SER A 151 18.24 -10.10 -6.98
N PHE A 152 17.29 -10.82 -7.58
CA PHE A 152 17.55 -11.71 -8.70
C PHE A 152 17.35 -11.04 -10.07
N TYR A 153 16.54 -9.98 -10.16
CA TYR A 153 16.30 -9.28 -11.41
C TYR A 153 17.53 -8.43 -11.79
N ASN A 154 18.21 -8.76 -12.88
CA ASN A 154 19.33 -7.97 -13.38
C ASN A 154 18.83 -6.87 -14.33
N ASN A 155 18.72 -5.65 -13.83
CA ASN A 155 18.46 -4.47 -14.65
C ASN A 155 19.79 -3.89 -15.14
N GLU A 156 20.43 -4.61 -16.06
CA GLU A 156 21.56 -4.08 -16.82
C GLU A 156 21.05 -2.94 -17.71
N SER A 157 21.14 -1.70 -17.19
CA SER A 157 21.11 -0.51 -18.02
C SER A 157 22.34 -0.57 -18.94
N PRO A 158 22.17 -0.60 -20.27
CA PRO A 158 23.31 -0.64 -21.21
C PRO A 158 24.31 0.52 -21.03
N GLU A 159 23.94 1.57 -20.31
CA GLU A 159 24.65 2.86 -20.31
C GLU A 159 25.84 2.94 -19.35
N GLU A 160 25.96 2.11 -18.30
CA GLU A 160 27.16 2.12 -17.43
C GLU A 160 28.35 1.32 -18.02
N SER A 161 28.16 0.64 -19.16
CA SER A 161 29.23 -0.10 -19.85
C SER A 161 30.00 0.72 -20.89
N PHE A 162 29.55 1.94 -21.20
CA PHE A 162 30.13 2.76 -22.28
C PHE A 162 31.12 3.85 -21.81
N GLU A 163 31.33 4.05 -20.51
CA GLU A 163 32.28 5.05 -19.99
C GLU A 163 33.68 4.49 -19.62
N GLN A 164 33.95 3.22 -19.95
CA GLN A 164 35.27 2.60 -19.78
C GLN A 164 35.79 2.02 -21.11
N PRO A 165 35.98 2.84 -22.15
CA PRO A 165 37.17 2.66 -22.96
C PRO A 165 37.83 4.00 -23.31
N ILE A 166 39.17 4.03 -23.31
CA ILE A 166 40.06 5.08 -23.84
C ILE A 166 40.47 6.18 -22.82
N LEU A 167 41.32 5.89 -21.83
CA LEU A 167 42.40 6.80 -21.36
C LEU A 167 43.48 6.03 -20.56
N GLN A 168 44.01 4.97 -21.16
CA GLN A 168 45.28 4.34 -20.74
C GLN A 168 46.02 3.83 -21.99
N VAL A 169 46.56 4.76 -22.78
CA VAL A 169 47.69 4.54 -23.71
C VAL A 169 48.65 5.71 -23.53
#